data_AF-A0A9D2J9U6-F1
#
_entry.id   AF-A0A9D2J9U6-F1
#
_cell.length_a   1.000
_cell.length_b   1.000
_cell.length_c   1.000
_cell.angle_alpha   90.00
_cell.angle_beta   90.00
_cell.angle_gamma   90.00
#
_symmetry.space_group_name_H-M   'P 1'
#
loop_
_entity.id
_entity.type
_entity.pdbx_description
1 polymer ?
#
loop_
_entity_poly.entity_id
_entity_poly.type
_entity_poly.pdbx_seq_one_letter_code
_entity_poly.pdbx_strand_id
1 'polypeptide(L)'
;MDVYKSIRALQLEGVTSQRAAAKILGISRNTVKKYWMGDAVPWDWKAYQREASVITPEVKQFIEHCLDTDAAEGIKKQRHTARRIYNRLVEEFGYTGSESAIRAAVHEAKAERKENEVFIPLRFAPGQALQIDWGEKRSFCYRRNNPEQKLYRHRCWFR
;
A
#
# COMPACT_ATOMS: atom_id res chain seq x y z
N MET A 1 25.07 -4.84 27.74
CA MET A 1 24.65 -4.52 29.12
C MET A 1 23.46 -3.59 29.05
N ASP A 2 22.35 -3.95 29.70
CA ASP A 2 21.15 -3.12 29.74
C ASP A 2 21.35 -1.99 30.76
N VAL A 3 21.53 -0.76 30.25
CA VAL A 3 21.84 0.44 31.03
C VAL A 3 20.81 0.69 32.13
N TYR A 4 19.53 0.37 31.88
CA TYR A 4 18.47 0.53 32.87
C TYR A 4 18.64 -0.44 34.04
N LYS A 5 18.91 -1.72 33.76
CA LYS A 5 19.13 -2.73 34.80
C LYS A 5 20.35 -2.40 35.65
N SER A 6 21.44 -1.93 35.04
CA SER A 6 22.64 -1.51 35.77
C SER A 6 22.40 -0.33 36.71
N ILE A 7 21.60 0.66 36.31
CA ILE A 7 21.24 1.81 37.17
C ILE A 7 20.40 1.34 38.36
N ARG A 8 19.42 0.45 38.13
CA ARG A 8 18.54 -0.08 39.19
C ARG A 8 19.28 -1.02 40.15
N ALA A 9 20.21 -1.83 39.65
CA ALA A 9 21.07 -2.66 40.49
C ALA A 9 21.89 -1.81 41.47
N LEU A 10 22.56 -0.75 40.99
CA LEU A 10 23.32 0.16 41.86
C LEU A 10 22.44 0.87 42.90
N GLN A 11 21.19 1.19 42.55
CA GLN A 11 20.24 1.77 43.48
C GLN A 11 19.85 0.78 44.59
N LEU A 12 19.65 -0.49 44.25
CA LEU A 12 19.38 -1.58 45.21
C LEU A 12 20.59 -1.90 46.08
N GLU A 13 21.80 -1.78 45.54
CA GLU A 13 23.08 -1.93 46.25
C GLU A 13 23.40 -0.75 47.20
N GLY A 14 22.54 0.27 47.25
CA GLY A 14 22.63 1.37 48.23
C GLY A 14 23.28 2.65 47.73
N VAL A 15 23.55 2.79 46.43
CA VAL A 15 24.03 4.06 45.86
C VAL A 15 22.91 5.09 45.86
N THR A 16 23.02 6.10 46.74
CA THR A 16 21.99 7.15 46.90
C THR A 16 22.15 8.31 45.91
N SER A 17 23.33 8.47 45.30
CA SER A 17 23.66 9.60 44.44
C SER A 17 23.68 9.24 42.95
N GLN A 18 22.81 9.91 42.17
CA GLN A 18 22.80 9.82 40.70
C GLN A 18 24.16 10.17 40.07
N ARG A 19 24.93 11.08 40.67
CA ARG A 19 26.26 11.47 40.18
C ARG A 19 27.29 10.35 40.40
N ALA A 20 27.18 9.63 41.52
CA ALA A 20 28.03 8.48 41.80
C ALA A 20 27.72 7.34 40.83
N ALA A 21 26.43 7.02 40.64
CA ALA A 21 26.01 6.02 39.66
C ALA A 21 26.46 6.35 38.23
N ALA A 22 26.37 7.62 37.81
CA ALA A 22 26.86 8.07 36.50
C ALA A 22 28.38 7.87 36.33
N LYS A 23 29.17 8.15 37.36
CA LYS A 23 30.64 7.93 37.36
C LYS A 23 31.00 6.45 37.34
N ILE A 24 30.32 5.62 38.13
CA ILE A 24 30.54 4.18 38.21
C ILE A 24 30.22 3.51 36.86
N LEU A 25 29.10 3.89 36.25
CA LEU A 25 28.65 3.32 34.98
C LEU A 25 29.26 3.98 33.74
N GLY A 26 29.95 5.12 33.89
CA GLY A 26 30.52 5.88 32.77
C GLY A 26 29.48 6.46 31.79
N ILE A 27 28.24 6.68 32.24
CA ILE A 27 27.13 7.17 31.41
C ILE A 27 26.72 8.59 31.76
N SER A 28 26.04 9.27 30.83
CA SER A 28 25.57 10.63 31.07
C SER A 28 24.63 10.70 32.27
N ARG A 29 24.80 11.74 33.10
CA ARG A 29 23.89 12.00 34.23
C ARG A 29 22.43 12.13 33.77
N ASN A 30 22.19 12.62 32.55
CA ASN A 30 20.85 12.75 32.00
C ASN A 30 20.20 11.38 31.77
N THR A 31 20.97 10.39 31.33
CA THR A 31 20.51 8.99 31.19
C THR A 31 20.22 8.36 32.55
N VAL A 32 21.08 8.57 33.55
CA VAL A 32 20.83 8.11 34.93
C VAL A 32 19.56 8.74 35.49
N LYS A 33 19.44 10.07 35.37
CA LYS A 33 18.26 10.83 35.83
C LYS A 33 16.97 10.32 35.17
N LYS A 34 17.01 10.02 33.87
CA LYS A 34 15.87 9.47 33.12
C LYS A 34 15.37 8.15 33.71
N TYR A 35 16.29 7.25 34.07
CA TYR A 35 15.96 5.89 34.52
C TYR A 35 15.93 5.71 36.05
N TRP A 36 16.27 6.75 36.82
CA TRP A 36 16.44 6.68 38.27
C TRP A 36 15.15 6.31 39.03
N MET A 37 14.03 6.96 38.69
CA MET A 37 12.76 6.76 39.39
C MET A 37 12.00 5.52 38.87
N GLY A 38 12.35 5.00 37.70
CA GLY A 38 11.66 3.87 37.07
C GLY A 38 10.47 4.27 36.20
N ASP A 39 10.06 5.55 36.21
CA ASP A 39 8.92 6.07 35.43
C ASP A 39 9.12 6.01 33.91
N ALA A 40 10.38 6.04 33.46
CA ALA A 40 10.75 5.83 32.08
C ALA A 40 11.44 4.48 31.95
N VAL A 41 10.88 3.60 31.15
CA VAL A 41 11.49 2.30 30.83
C VAL A 41 12.01 2.29 29.40
N PRO A 42 13.13 1.59 29.12
CA PRO A 42 13.73 1.60 27.78
C PRO A 42 12.83 1.02 26.67
N TRP A 43 11.76 0.31 27.01
CA TRP A 43 10.80 -0.23 26.03
C TRP A 43 9.57 0.65 25.84
N ASP A 44 9.36 1.67 26.68
CA ASP A 44 8.29 2.66 26.51
C ASP A 44 8.85 3.88 25.80
N TRP A 45 8.89 3.78 24.47
CA TRP A 45 9.23 4.89 23.60
C TRP A 45 7.96 5.70 23.40
N LYS A 46 8.04 7.02 23.58
CA LYS A 46 6.98 7.89 23.05
C LYS A 46 6.90 7.62 21.55
N ALA A 47 5.75 7.15 21.09
CA ALA A 47 5.52 7.00 19.66
C ALA A 47 5.83 8.34 19.00
N TYR A 48 6.70 8.32 17.98
CA TYR A 48 6.97 9.52 17.21
C TYR A 48 5.70 9.90 16.47
N GLN A 49 4.96 10.86 17.02
CA GLN A 49 3.76 11.39 16.40
C GLN A 49 4.19 12.55 15.51
N ARG A 50 4.23 12.32 14.20
CA ARG A 50 4.16 13.40 13.24
C ARG A 50 2.70 13.65 12.93
N GLU A 51 2.27 14.89 13.08
CA GLU A 51 1.12 15.39 12.32
C GLU A 51 1.53 15.41 10.85
N ALA A 52 1.37 14.27 10.17
CA ALA A 52 1.49 14.17 8.73
C ALA A 52 0.07 14.19 8.18
N SER A 53 -0.27 15.04 7.23
CA SER A 53 0.19 14.83 5.87
C SER A 53 -0.19 16.06 5.05
N VAL A 54 0.69 16.53 4.16
CA VAL A 54 0.30 17.50 3.12
C VAL A 54 -0.84 16.93 2.25
N ILE A 55 -1.05 15.61 2.31
CA ILE A 55 -2.20 14.93 1.73
C ILE A 55 -3.41 15.14 2.65
N THR A 56 -4.14 16.21 2.38
CA THR A 56 -5.46 16.46 2.97
C THR A 56 -6.48 15.42 2.49
N PRO A 57 -7.61 15.26 3.19
CA PRO A 57 -8.70 14.39 2.73
C PRO A 57 -9.19 14.72 1.31
N GLU A 58 -9.19 15.99 0.93
CA GLU A 58 -9.56 16.46 -0.41
C GLU A 58 -8.61 15.93 -1.49
N VAL A 59 -7.30 15.95 -1.22
CA VAL A 59 -6.29 15.39 -2.14
C VAL A 59 -6.50 13.88 -2.31
N LYS A 60 -6.84 13.15 -1.24
CA LYS A 60 -7.16 11.72 -1.33
C LYS A 60 -8.39 11.47 -2.21
N GLN A 61 -9.47 12.22 -1.99
CA GLN A 61 -10.69 12.12 -2.79
C GLN A 61 -10.43 12.41 -4.27
N PHE A 62 -9.59 13.39 -4.58
CA PHE A 62 -9.23 13.69 -5.97
C PHE A 62 -8.43 12.54 -6.61
N ILE A 63 -7.49 11.94 -5.89
CA ILE A 63 -6.73 10.77 -6.36
C ILE A 63 -7.69 9.61 -6.65
N GLU A 64 -8.60 9.31 -5.71
CA GLU A 64 -9.58 8.25 -5.86
C GLU A 64 -10.48 8.48 -7.08
N HIS A 65 -11.00 9.70 -7.22
CA HIS A 65 -11.83 10.09 -8.36
C HIS A 65 -11.10 9.92 -9.70
N CYS A 66 -9.83 10.33 -9.79
CA CYS A 66 -9.03 10.14 -11.00
C CYS A 66 -8.89 8.65 -11.34
N LEU A 67 -8.64 7.81 -10.34
CA LEU A 67 -8.47 6.37 -10.54
C LEU A 67 -9.80 5.67 -10.88
N ASP A 68 -10.93 6.16 -10.37
CA ASP A 68 -12.26 5.63 -10.69
C ASP A 68 -12.67 5.98 -12.12
N THR A 69 -12.45 7.23 -12.54
CA THR A 69 -12.68 7.66 -13.93
C THR A 69 -11.80 6.87 -14.90
N ASP A 70 -10.51 6.68 -14.58
CA ASP A 70 -9.61 5.84 -15.37
C ASP A 70 -10.10 4.39 -15.51
N ALA A 71 -10.67 3.83 -14.44
CA ALA A 71 -11.20 2.47 -14.42
C ALA A 71 -12.48 2.35 -15.24
N ALA A 72 -13.37 3.36 -15.16
CA ALA A 72 -14.61 3.42 -15.91
C ALA A 72 -14.39 3.58 -17.43
N GLU A 73 -13.42 4.41 -17.83
CA GLU A 73 -13.09 4.60 -19.24
C GLU A 73 -12.42 3.37 -19.86
N GLY A 74 -11.54 2.67 -19.10
CA GLY A 74 -10.86 1.46 -19.57
C GLY A 74 -9.85 1.68 -20.71
N ILE A 75 -9.63 2.92 -21.14
CA ILE A 75 -8.70 3.26 -22.23
C ILE A 75 -7.28 3.37 -21.68
N LYS A 76 -6.45 2.35 -21.95
CA LYS A 76 -5.05 2.29 -21.46
C LYS A 76 -4.21 3.54 -21.76
N LYS A 77 -4.47 4.23 -22.88
CA LYS A 77 -3.74 5.44 -23.30
C LYS A 77 -4.15 6.71 -22.53
N GLN A 78 -5.34 6.74 -21.93
CA GLN A 78 -5.87 7.91 -21.23
C GLN A 78 -5.67 7.83 -19.71
N ARG A 79 -5.24 6.67 -19.20
CA ARG A 79 -4.99 6.44 -17.78
C ARG A 79 -4.01 7.45 -17.18
N HIS A 80 -4.40 8.07 -16.08
CA HIS A 80 -3.57 9.02 -15.36
C HIS A 80 -2.35 8.34 -14.72
N THR A 81 -1.18 8.93 -14.95
CA THR A 81 0.04 8.62 -14.21
C THR A 81 0.06 9.43 -12.90
N ALA A 82 0.81 8.97 -11.88
CA ALA A 82 0.94 9.72 -10.63
C ALA A 82 1.47 11.15 -10.85
N ARG A 83 2.38 11.33 -11.82
CA ARG A 83 2.85 12.65 -12.27
C ARG A 83 1.71 13.52 -12.80
N ARG A 84 0.83 12.96 -13.66
CA ARG A 84 -0.31 13.71 -14.22
C ARG A 84 -1.29 14.13 -13.13
N ILE A 85 -1.57 13.24 -12.17
CA ILE A 85 -2.42 13.55 -11.01
C ILE A 85 -1.79 14.68 -10.16
N TYR A 86 -0.49 14.62 -9.90
CA TYR A 86 0.23 15.68 -9.20
C TYR A 86 0.15 17.02 -9.92
N ASN A 87 0.41 17.08 -11.22
CA ASN A 87 0.34 18.33 -11.98
C ASN A 87 -1.07 18.95 -11.90
N ARG A 88 -2.11 18.13 -12.06
CA ARG A 88 -3.51 18.59 -11.91
C ARG A 88 -3.82 19.09 -10.50
N LEU A 89 -3.31 18.43 -9.46
CA LEU A 89 -3.45 18.91 -8.08
C LEU A 89 -2.77 20.27 -7.85
N VAL A 90 -1.63 20.51 -8.48
CA VAL A 90 -0.92 21.80 -8.39
C VAL A 90 -1.69 22.88 -9.18
N GLU A 91 -2.15 22.57 -10.39
CA GLU A 91 -2.81 23.52 -11.28
C GLU A 91 -4.26 23.85 -10.85
N GLU A 92 -5.04 22.84 -10.46
CA GLU A 92 -6.47 22.97 -10.14
C GLU A 92 -6.70 23.30 -8.65
N PHE A 93 -5.86 22.76 -7.74
CA PHE A 93 -6.07 22.85 -6.28
C PHE A 93 -4.94 23.57 -5.52
N GLY A 94 -3.89 24.04 -6.21
CA GLY A 94 -2.79 24.76 -5.56
C GLY A 94 -1.97 23.92 -4.58
N TYR A 95 -1.86 22.61 -4.81
CA TYR A 95 -1.15 21.69 -3.93
C TYR A 95 0.33 22.09 -3.72
N THR A 96 0.75 22.23 -2.46
CA THR A 96 2.11 22.69 -2.08
C THR A 96 3.05 21.56 -1.67
N GLY A 97 2.56 20.31 -1.63
CA GLY A 97 3.34 19.17 -1.20
C GLY A 97 4.27 18.61 -2.27
N SER A 98 5.04 17.59 -1.89
CA SER A 98 5.93 16.92 -2.84
C SER A 98 5.17 15.95 -3.75
N GLU A 99 5.65 15.82 -4.98
CA GLU A 99 5.20 14.79 -5.92
C GLU A 99 5.42 13.37 -5.36
N SER A 100 6.52 13.14 -4.64
CA SER A 100 6.83 11.85 -4.03
C SER A 100 5.72 11.39 -3.07
N ALA A 101 5.10 12.32 -2.34
CA ALA A 101 3.97 12.01 -1.47
C ALA A 101 2.74 11.58 -2.28
N ILE A 102 2.42 12.29 -3.37
CA ILE A 102 1.31 11.89 -4.28
C ILE A 102 1.59 10.54 -4.91
N ARG A 103 2.82 10.27 -5.35
CA ARG A 103 3.20 8.97 -5.92
C ARG A 103 3.02 7.83 -4.92
N ALA A 104 3.38 8.05 -3.65
CA ALA A 104 3.15 7.07 -2.58
C ALA A 104 1.65 6.83 -2.36
N ALA A 105 0.84 7.89 -2.25
CA ALA A 105 -0.60 7.78 -2.06
C ALA A 105 -1.32 7.10 -3.24
N VAL A 106 -0.95 7.44 -4.48
CA VAL A 106 -1.49 6.77 -5.68
C VAL A 106 -1.10 5.29 -5.69
N HIS A 107 0.10 4.94 -5.23
CA HIS A 107 0.52 3.55 -5.14
C HIS A 107 -0.29 2.77 -4.10
N GLU A 108 -0.47 3.34 -2.90
CA GLU A 108 -1.29 2.76 -1.83
C GLU A 108 -2.74 2.56 -2.28
N ALA A 109 -3.37 3.60 -2.84
CA ALA A 109 -4.74 3.52 -3.37
C ALA A 109 -4.89 2.45 -4.48
N LYS A 110 -3.87 2.26 -5.32
CA LYS A 110 -3.87 1.19 -6.33
C LYS A 110 -3.68 -0.19 -5.73
N ALA A 111 -2.91 -0.31 -4.64
CA ALA A 111 -2.70 -1.57 -3.95
C ALA A 111 -3.98 -2.05 -3.26
N GLU A 112 -4.71 -1.14 -2.61
CA GLU A 112 -6.01 -1.42 -1.98
C GLU A 112 -7.07 -1.87 -3.00
N ARG A 113 -7.04 -1.31 -4.21
CA ARG A 113 -7.95 -1.66 -5.31
C ARG A 113 -7.54 -2.92 -6.06
N LYS A 114 -6.36 -3.47 -5.81
CA LYS A 114 -5.90 -4.67 -6.49
C LYS A 114 -6.67 -5.84 -5.89
N GLU A 115 -7.53 -6.48 -6.69
CA GLU A 115 -8.16 -7.72 -6.29
C GLU A 115 -7.07 -8.75 -5.93
N ASN A 116 -7.29 -9.46 -4.82
CA ASN A 116 -6.35 -10.43 -4.27
C ASN A 116 -5.83 -11.38 -5.35
N GLU A 117 -4.55 -11.74 -5.27
CA GLU A 117 -3.94 -12.71 -6.17
C GLU A 117 -4.77 -14.00 -6.19
N VAL A 118 -5.38 -14.29 -7.35
CA VAL A 118 -6.14 -15.52 -7.54
C VAL A 118 -5.15 -16.65 -7.74
N PHE A 119 -5.07 -17.54 -6.74
CA PHE A 119 -4.27 -18.76 -6.84
C PHE A 119 -5.04 -19.82 -7.63
N ILE A 120 -4.58 -20.10 -8.84
CA ILE A 120 -5.07 -21.23 -9.63
C ILE A 120 -4.27 -22.48 -9.21
N PRO A 121 -4.92 -23.56 -8.73
CA PRO A 121 -4.24 -24.81 -8.41
C PRO A 121 -3.49 -25.37 -9.61
N LEU A 122 -2.21 -25.75 -9.42
CA LEU A 122 -1.38 -26.32 -10.50
C LEU A 122 -1.77 -27.76 -10.88
N ARG A 123 -2.53 -28.46 -10.04
CA ARG A 123 -3.02 -29.81 -10.31
C ARG A 123 -4.45 -29.97 -9.80
N PHE A 124 -5.25 -30.67 -10.59
CA PHE A 124 -6.61 -31.09 -10.26
C PHE A 124 -6.67 -32.61 -10.27
N ALA A 125 -7.41 -33.23 -9.34
CA ALA A 125 -7.72 -34.64 -9.48
C ALA A 125 -8.65 -34.85 -10.70
N PRO A 126 -8.66 -36.04 -11.32
CA PRO A 126 -9.56 -36.33 -12.44
C PRO A 126 -11.01 -35.97 -12.09
N GLY A 127 -11.66 -35.15 -12.93
CA GLY A 127 -13.05 -34.71 -12.75
C GLY A 127 -13.26 -33.47 -11.86
N GLN A 128 -12.22 -32.89 -11.24
CA GLN A 128 -12.37 -31.69 -10.40
C GLN A 128 -12.35 -30.36 -11.16
N ALA A 129 -11.80 -30.33 -12.38
CA ALA A 129 -11.79 -29.15 -13.22
C ALA A 129 -12.18 -29.55 -14.65
N LEU A 130 -13.04 -28.72 -15.26
CA LEU A 130 -13.46 -28.84 -16.64
C LEU A 130 -13.21 -27.50 -17.33
N GLN A 131 -12.53 -27.53 -18.47
CA GLN A 131 -12.37 -26.34 -19.31
C GLN A 131 -13.48 -26.33 -20.37
N ILE A 132 -14.28 -25.26 -20.37
CA ILE A 132 -15.30 -25.04 -21.40
C ILE A 132 -14.84 -23.86 -22.24
N ASP A 133 -14.43 -24.14 -23.48
CA ASP A 133 -14.04 -23.10 -24.43
C ASP A 133 -15.27 -22.65 -25.23
N TRP A 134 -15.52 -21.34 -25.21
CA TRP A 134 -16.54 -20.69 -26.03
C TRP A 134 -15.87 -20.02 -27.23
N GLY A 135 -16.34 -20.35 -28.43
CA GLY A 135 -15.82 -19.76 -29.67
C GLY A 135 -16.94 -19.22 -30.54
N GLU A 136 -16.83 -17.96 -30.94
CA GLU A 136 -17.66 -17.38 -32.00
C GLU A 136 -16.89 -17.46 -33.32
N LYS A 137 -17.49 -18.07 -34.35
CA LYS A 137 -16.93 -18.07 -35.70
C LYS A 137 -17.84 -17.28 -36.63
N ARG A 138 -17.32 -16.19 -37.19
CA ARG A 138 -17.96 -15.52 -38.33
C ARG A 138 -17.52 -16.20 -39.61
N SER A 139 -18.49 -16.75 -40.36
CA SER A 139 -18.27 -17.28 -41.70
C SER A 139 -19.11 -16.48 -42.69
N PHE A 140 -18.45 -15.94 -43.72
CA PHE A 140 -19.12 -15.31 -44.85
C PHE A 140 -19.40 -16.36 -45.93
N CYS A 141 -20.68 -16.55 -46.26
CA CYS A 141 -21.09 -17.40 -47.36
C CYS A 141 -21.56 -16.52 -48.52
N TYR A 142 -20.78 -16.45 -49.59
CA TYR A 142 -21.20 -15.80 -50.82
C TYR A 142 -22.12 -16.74 -51.61
N ARG A 143 -23.44 -16.52 -51.52
CA ARG A 143 -24.41 -17.21 -52.38
C ARG A 143 -24.47 -16.44 -53.70
N ARG A 144 -24.31 -17.14 -54.84
CA ARG A 144 -24.09 -16.58 -56.19
C ARG A 144 -25.04 -15.46 -56.64
N ASN A 145 -26.21 -15.30 -56.00
CA ASN A 145 -27.22 -14.28 -56.33
C ASN A 145 -27.70 -13.41 -55.13
N ASN A 146 -27.06 -13.43 -53.96
CA ASN A 146 -27.40 -12.49 -52.87
C ASN A 146 -26.23 -12.33 -51.87
N PRO A 147 -25.53 -11.18 -51.85
CA PRO A 147 -24.21 -11.07 -51.23
C PRO A 147 -24.16 -10.94 -49.70
N GLU A 148 -25.27 -10.85 -48.95
CA GLU A 148 -25.19 -10.52 -47.52
C GLU A 148 -26.12 -11.32 -46.59
N GLN A 149 -25.92 -12.64 -46.49
CA GLN A 149 -26.42 -13.37 -45.32
C GLN A 149 -25.28 -13.67 -44.33
N LYS A 150 -25.27 -12.94 -43.21
CA LYS A 150 -24.41 -13.21 -42.05
C LYS A 150 -25.04 -14.34 -41.24
N LEU A 151 -24.41 -15.52 -41.25
CA LEU A 151 -24.82 -16.65 -40.42
C LEU A 151 -23.97 -16.69 -39.14
N TYR A 152 -24.63 -16.61 -37.99
CA TYR A 152 -23.98 -16.76 -36.68
C TYR A 152 -24.22 -18.16 -36.15
N ARG A 153 -23.15 -18.93 -35.93
CA ARG A 153 -23.23 -20.24 -35.29
C ARG A 153 -22.35 -20.25 -34.05
N HIS A 154 -23.00 -20.40 -32.90
CA HIS A 154 -22.34 -20.62 -31.63
C HIS A 154 -22.08 -22.12 -31.51
N ARG A 155 -20.82 -22.51 -31.25
CA ARG A 155 -20.47 -23.92 -31.08
C ARG A 155 -19.65 -24.05 -29.81
N CYS A 156 -20.14 -24.87 -28.89
CA CYS A 156 -19.44 -25.24 -27.68
C CYS A 156 -18.60 -26.49 -27.97
N TRP A 157 -17.34 -26.49 -27.55
CA TRP A 157 -16.45 -27.64 -27.69
C TRP A 157 -16.03 -28.11 -26.30
N PHE A 158 -16.13 -29.42 -26.05
CA PHE A 158 -15.64 -30.07 -24.83
C PHE A 158 -14.25 -30.64 -25.11
N ARG A 159 -13.32 -30.47 -24.18
CA ARG A 159 -12.00 -31.11 -24.21
C ARG A 159 -11.67 -31.76 -22.89
#